data_AF-A0A9D8ADD1-F1
#
_entry.id   AF-A0A9D8ADD1-F1
#
_cell.length_a   1.000
_cell.length_b   1.000
_cell.length_c   1.000
_cell.angle_alpha   90.00
_cell.angle_beta   90.00
_cell.angle_gamma   90.00
#
_symmetry.space_group_name_H-M   'P 1'
#
loop_
_entity.id
_entity.type
_entity.pdbx_description
1 polymer ?
#
loop_
_entity_poly.entity_id
_entity_poly.type
_entity_poly.pdbx_seq_one_letter_code
_entity_poly.pdbx_strand_id
1 'polypeptide(L)'
;MTKVQEIISQVMTHEGYRHKYEVAEYFGVTPQALSTWLTTGRIPSKHLLKVRSEIQTPDLPPAIDPTMEDKQTVIDYFVNENVRLKNEIAQLKSKVHNLQSSKSKDDLIERINARSLFIAGRLSDGIITNVSGDWKKAMGYNETDLVGHRYDEDFIHQDEFDRTQRHREILQDSTGIKETRFSTIQRWKNGQTGSYMMLSMVWYVDVENDMVEIVAKPIDNDFGEMGIMN
;
A
#
# COMPACT_ATOMS: atom_id res chain seq x y z
N MET A 1 42.97 -23.00 -10.35
CA MET A 1 41.59 -23.18 -9.86
C MET A 1 40.64 -22.63 -10.92
N THR A 2 39.40 -23.12 -11.01
CA THR A 2 38.42 -22.48 -11.91
C THR A 2 37.91 -21.18 -11.28
N LYS A 3 37.56 -20.19 -12.11
CA LYS A 3 36.99 -18.90 -11.66
C LYS A 3 35.79 -19.08 -10.70
N VAL A 4 35.04 -20.17 -10.88
CA VAL A 4 33.92 -20.56 -10.00
C VAL A 4 34.39 -21.03 -8.62
N GLN A 5 35.45 -21.83 -8.55
CA GLN A 5 36.02 -22.27 -7.27
C GLN A 5 36.58 -21.09 -6.46
N GLU A 6 37.18 -20.11 -7.13
CA GLU A 6 37.70 -18.89 -6.49
C GLU A 6 36.56 -18.07 -5.89
N ILE A 7 35.48 -17.86 -6.64
CA ILE A 7 34.30 -17.12 -6.17
C ILE A 7 33.64 -17.84 -4.99
N ILE A 8 33.47 -19.16 -5.08
CA ILE A 8 32.92 -19.96 -3.97
C ILE A 8 33.82 -19.88 -2.73
N SER A 9 35.14 -19.94 -2.91
CA SER A 9 36.10 -19.84 -1.80
C SER A 9 36.09 -18.45 -1.16
N GLN A 10 35.91 -17.39 -1.96
CA GLN A 10 35.74 -16.02 -1.46
C GLN A 10 34.47 -15.91 -0.61
N VAL A 11 33.34 -16.43 -1.09
CA VAL A 11 32.07 -16.46 -0.32
C VAL A 11 32.26 -17.23 0.98
N MET A 12 32.89 -18.42 0.93
CA MET A 12 33.14 -19.23 2.13
C MET A 12 34.04 -18.51 3.15
N THR A 13 35.04 -17.77 2.67
CA THR A 13 35.96 -17.04 3.55
C THR A 13 35.28 -15.80 4.16
N HIS A 14 34.49 -15.06 3.38
CA HIS A 14 33.79 -13.86 3.82
C HIS A 14 32.71 -14.18 4.87
N GLU A 15 31.89 -15.18 4.59
CA GLU A 15 30.75 -15.55 5.45
C GLU A 15 31.14 -16.56 6.55
N GLY A 16 32.36 -17.10 6.53
CA GLY A 16 32.83 -18.09 7.50
C GLY A 16 32.27 -19.50 7.30
N TYR A 17 31.71 -19.81 6.13
CA TYR A 17 31.14 -21.13 5.83
C TYR A 17 32.19 -22.22 5.76
N ARG A 18 31.85 -23.40 6.29
CA ARG A 18 32.72 -24.59 6.30
C ARG A 18 32.29 -25.62 5.26
N HIS A 19 31.04 -25.54 4.81
CA HIS A 19 30.42 -26.52 3.94
C HIS A 19 29.81 -25.87 2.70
N LYS A 20 29.83 -26.61 1.57
CA LYS A 20 29.33 -26.11 0.29
C LYS A 20 27.81 -25.91 0.27
N TYR A 21 27.04 -26.59 1.13
CA TYR A 21 25.59 -26.38 1.19
C TYR A 21 25.23 -24.98 1.72
N GLU A 22 26.03 -24.43 2.64
CA GLU A 22 25.85 -23.08 3.18
C GLU A 22 26.05 -22.02 2.07
N VAL A 23 26.98 -22.27 1.15
CA VAL A 23 27.15 -21.43 -0.05
C VAL A 23 25.92 -21.52 -0.97
N ALA A 24 25.28 -22.69 -1.05
CA ALA A 24 24.06 -22.84 -1.85
C ALA A 24 22.90 -22.03 -1.23
N GLU A 25 22.78 -22.04 0.11
CA GLU A 25 21.84 -21.20 0.85
C GLU A 25 22.11 -19.71 0.66
N TYR A 26 23.37 -19.27 0.73
CA TYR A 26 23.75 -17.88 0.43
C TYR A 26 23.25 -17.44 -0.95
N PHE A 27 23.32 -18.29 -1.96
CA PHE A 27 22.81 -17.99 -3.29
C PHE A 27 21.30 -18.21 -3.47
N GLY A 28 20.61 -18.78 -2.49
CA GLY A 28 19.21 -19.20 -2.59
C GLY A 28 18.98 -20.30 -3.63
N VAL A 29 19.96 -21.21 -3.80
CA VAL A 29 19.92 -22.30 -4.78
C VAL A 29 20.09 -23.66 -4.12
N THR A 30 19.77 -24.74 -4.84
CA THR A 30 19.97 -26.10 -4.32
C THR A 30 21.45 -26.52 -4.38
N PRO A 31 21.91 -27.43 -3.50
CA PRO A 31 23.28 -27.97 -3.57
C PRO A 31 23.63 -28.63 -4.92
N GLN A 32 22.62 -29.15 -5.62
CA GLN A 32 22.76 -29.71 -6.96
C GLN A 32 23.05 -28.64 -8.01
N ALA A 33 22.40 -27.47 -7.92
CA ALA A 33 22.69 -26.34 -8.79
C ALA A 33 24.13 -25.83 -8.57
N LEU A 34 24.57 -25.74 -7.32
CA LEU A 34 25.95 -25.35 -6.99
C LEU A 34 26.97 -26.37 -7.52
N SER A 35 26.66 -27.67 -7.41
CA SER A 35 27.50 -28.74 -7.98
C SER A 35 27.58 -28.64 -9.50
N THR A 36 26.48 -28.27 -10.15
CA THR A 36 26.44 -28.03 -11.60
C THR A 36 27.34 -26.87 -12.00
N TRP A 37 27.38 -25.77 -11.23
CA TRP A 37 28.27 -24.64 -11.52
C TRP A 37 29.75 -25.01 -11.37
N LEU A 38 30.08 -25.85 -10.38
CA LEU A 38 31.43 -26.38 -10.20
C LEU A 38 31.87 -27.25 -11.38
N THR A 39 30.97 -28.09 -11.91
CA THR A 39 31.25 -28.97 -13.05
C THR A 39 31.29 -28.23 -14.38
N THR A 40 30.36 -27.28 -14.60
CA THR A 40 30.25 -26.49 -15.83
C THR A 40 31.20 -25.30 -15.88
N GLY A 41 31.78 -24.91 -14.74
CA GLY A 41 32.66 -23.75 -14.62
C GLY A 41 31.96 -22.41 -14.85
N ARG A 42 30.62 -22.35 -14.73
CA ARG A 42 29.84 -21.13 -14.96
C ARG A 42 28.85 -20.87 -13.82
N ILE A 43 28.96 -19.69 -13.20
CA ILE A 43 27.95 -19.14 -12.30
C ILE A 43 27.05 -18.19 -13.10
N PRO A 44 25.71 -18.28 -12.98
CA PRO A 44 24.80 -17.34 -13.63
C PRO A 44 25.02 -15.89 -13.18
N SER A 45 24.83 -14.93 -14.09
CA SER A 45 25.17 -13.53 -13.89
C SER A 45 24.50 -12.89 -12.67
N LYS A 46 23.25 -13.28 -12.34
CA LYS A 46 22.54 -12.81 -11.14
C LYS A 46 23.32 -13.06 -9.86
N HIS A 47 23.90 -14.26 -9.73
CA HIS A 47 24.67 -14.65 -8.53
C HIS A 47 26.06 -14.00 -8.50
N LEU A 48 26.67 -13.75 -9.66
CA LEU A 48 27.91 -12.97 -9.77
C LEU A 48 27.71 -11.52 -9.31
N LEU A 49 26.57 -10.91 -9.64
CA LEU A 49 26.22 -9.57 -9.18
C LEU A 49 26.08 -9.52 -7.66
N LYS A 50 25.44 -10.53 -7.05
CA LYS A 50 25.32 -10.65 -5.59
C LYS A 50 26.68 -10.70 -4.89
N VAL A 51 27.61 -11.52 -5.38
CA VAL A 51 28.99 -11.56 -4.85
C VAL A 51 29.68 -10.21 -5.02
N ARG A 52 29.49 -9.55 -6.17
CA ARG A 52 30.07 -8.24 -6.43
C ARG A 52 29.50 -7.11 -5.58
N SER A 53 28.26 -7.21 -5.12
CA SER A 53 27.68 -6.19 -4.25
C SER A 53 27.99 -6.43 -2.78
N GLU A 54 28.13 -7.69 -2.37
CA GLU A 54 28.20 -8.07 -0.95
C GLU A 54 29.63 -8.38 -0.47
N ILE A 55 30.49 -8.94 -1.33
CA ILE A 55 31.83 -9.42 -0.96
C ILE A 55 32.93 -8.60 -1.65
N GLN A 56 32.68 -8.20 -2.90
CA GLN A 56 33.61 -7.37 -3.65
C GLN A 56 33.28 -5.91 -3.32
N THR A 57 33.97 -5.31 -2.36
CA THR A 57 34.01 -3.84 -2.33
C THR A 57 34.44 -3.40 -3.73
N PRO A 58 33.71 -2.49 -4.40
CA PRO A 58 34.26 -1.90 -5.60
C PRO A 58 35.63 -1.37 -5.22
N ASP A 59 36.65 -1.64 -6.04
CA ASP A 59 37.85 -0.80 -6.07
C ASP A 59 37.35 0.59 -6.45
N LEU A 60 36.76 1.28 -5.48
CA LEU A 60 36.60 2.71 -5.50
C LEU A 60 38.05 3.19 -5.54
N PRO A 61 38.44 3.98 -6.55
CA PRO A 61 39.72 4.66 -6.51
C PRO A 61 39.87 5.31 -5.13
N PRO A 62 41.09 5.39 -4.57
CA PRO A 62 41.31 6.00 -3.27
C PRO A 62 40.52 7.29 -3.21
N ALA A 63 39.70 7.47 -2.17
CA ALA A 63 38.78 8.60 -2.06
C ALA A 63 39.54 9.88 -2.39
N ILE A 64 39.33 10.38 -3.62
CA ILE A 64 39.87 11.67 -4.02
C ILE A 64 39.05 12.62 -3.20
N ASP A 65 39.69 13.27 -2.23
CA ASP A 65 39.03 14.25 -1.40
C ASP A 65 38.45 15.30 -2.36
N PRO A 66 37.10 15.40 -2.46
CA PRO A 66 36.49 16.18 -3.52
C PRO A 66 36.97 17.62 -3.39
N THR A 67 37.45 18.16 -4.50
CA THR A 67 37.98 19.52 -4.54
C THR A 67 36.87 20.50 -4.19
N MET A 68 37.22 21.73 -3.82
CA MET A 68 36.22 22.77 -3.60
C MET A 68 35.32 22.99 -4.83
N GLU A 69 35.87 22.78 -6.03
CA GLU A 69 35.16 22.92 -7.30
C GLU A 69 34.16 21.78 -7.52
N ASP A 70 34.51 20.54 -7.15
CA ASP A 70 33.59 19.40 -7.18
C ASP A 70 32.42 19.61 -6.21
N LYS A 71 32.71 20.08 -4.99
CA LYS A 71 31.69 20.39 -3.97
C LYS A 71 30.77 21.50 -4.45
N GLN A 72 31.32 22.56 -5.06
CA GLN A 72 30.53 23.66 -5.61
C GLN A 72 29.62 23.18 -6.74
N THR A 73 30.14 22.35 -7.64
CA THR A 73 29.36 21.79 -8.76
C THR A 73 28.17 20.96 -8.28
N VAL A 74 28.38 20.14 -7.25
CA VAL A 74 27.30 19.33 -6.64
C VAL A 74 26.27 20.22 -5.93
N ILE A 75 26.71 21.26 -5.22
CA ILE A 75 25.82 22.25 -4.60
C ILE A 75 24.97 22.95 -5.66
N ASP A 76 25.59 23.43 -6.75
CA ASP A 76 24.89 24.13 -7.83
C ASP A 76 23.88 23.20 -8.51
N TYR A 77 24.24 21.93 -8.73
CA TYR A 77 23.31 20.92 -9.23
C TYR A 77 22.11 20.73 -8.29
N PHE A 78 22.34 20.52 -6.99
CA PHE A 78 21.25 20.32 -6.03
C PHE A 78 20.36 21.55 -5.86
N VAL A 79 20.92 22.75 -5.94
CA VAL A 79 20.16 24.00 -5.90
C VAL A 79 19.28 24.11 -7.14
N ASN A 80 19.84 23.88 -8.33
CA ASN A 80 19.10 23.93 -9.59
C ASN A 80 17.99 22.88 -9.65
N GLU A 81 18.27 21.66 -9.21
CA GLU A 81 17.29 20.57 -9.15
C GLU A 81 16.17 20.89 -8.15
N ASN A 82 16.50 21.44 -6.98
CA ASN A 82 15.50 21.89 -6.01
C ASN A 82 14.60 23.00 -6.58
N VAL A 83 15.17 23.96 -7.29
CA VAL A 83 14.39 25.04 -7.93
C VAL A 83 13.46 24.45 -8.99
N ARG A 84 13.95 23.53 -9.81
CA ARG A 84 13.14 22.82 -10.83
C ARG A 84 11.97 22.08 -10.17
N LEU A 85 12.23 21.27 -9.15
CA LEU A 85 11.22 20.51 -8.43
C LEU A 85 10.18 21.41 -7.75
N LYS A 86 10.61 22.50 -7.12
CA LYS A 86 9.69 23.49 -6.51
C LYS A 86 8.76 24.11 -7.57
N ASN A 87 9.30 24.44 -8.74
CA ASN A 87 8.50 24.98 -9.84
C ASN A 87 7.49 23.95 -10.39
N GLU A 88 7.91 22.70 -10.55
CA GLU A 88 7.02 21.62 -10.98
C GLU A 88 5.89 21.38 -9.99
N ILE A 89 6.20 21.34 -8.68
CA ILE A 89 5.20 21.26 -7.62
C ILE A 89 4.23 22.45 -7.68
N ALA A 90 4.73 23.67 -7.90
CA ALA A 90 3.88 24.86 -8.01
C ALA A 90 2.92 24.76 -9.21
N GLN A 91 3.42 24.30 -10.37
CA GLN A 91 2.60 24.08 -11.56
C GLN A 91 1.55 22.99 -11.35
N LEU A 92 1.92 21.86 -10.73
CA LEU A 92 0.99 20.78 -10.41
C LEU A 92 -0.11 21.25 -9.45
N LYS A 93 0.26 21.99 -8.39
CA LYS A 93 -0.71 22.59 -7.47
C LYS A 93 -1.67 23.54 -8.18
N SER A 94 -1.17 24.37 -9.09
CA SER A 94 -2.02 25.26 -9.89
C SER A 94 -2.97 24.48 -10.82
N LYS A 95 -2.50 23.42 -11.49
CA LYS A 95 -3.35 22.55 -12.33
C LYS A 95 -4.45 21.88 -11.50
N VAL A 96 -4.11 21.35 -10.32
CA VAL A 96 -5.09 20.77 -9.39
C VAL A 96 -6.13 21.80 -8.98
N HIS A 97 -5.70 23.00 -8.60
CA HIS A 97 -6.62 24.08 -8.23
C HIS A 97 -7.54 24.49 -9.39
N ASN A 98 -7.01 24.59 -10.60
CA ASN A 98 -7.80 24.90 -11.80
C ASN A 98 -8.84 23.81 -12.09
N LEU A 99 -8.45 22.53 -12.02
CA LEU A 99 -9.36 21.39 -12.18
C LEU A 99 -10.45 21.34 -11.11
N GLN A 100 -10.14 21.74 -9.88
CA GLN A 100 -11.12 21.89 -8.80
C GLN A 100 -12.06 23.07 -9.04
N SER A 101 -11.54 24.19 -9.56
CA SER A 101 -12.33 25.40 -9.84
C SER A 101 -13.20 25.32 -11.10
N SER A 102 -12.83 24.47 -12.07
CA SER A 102 -13.59 24.23 -13.31
C SER A 102 -14.72 23.22 -13.14
N LYS A 103 -14.85 22.57 -11.98
CA LYS A 103 -16.05 21.82 -11.63
C LYS A 103 -17.17 22.83 -11.41
N SER A 104 -18.16 22.83 -12.31
CA SER A 104 -19.34 23.65 -12.12
C SER A 104 -19.97 23.26 -10.78
N LYS A 105 -20.36 24.25 -9.98
CA LYS A 105 -20.96 24.14 -8.65
C LYS A 105 -22.29 23.36 -8.60
N ASP A 106 -22.70 22.77 -9.72
CA ASP A 106 -23.94 22.02 -9.92
C ASP A 106 -23.67 20.56 -10.35
N ASP A 107 -22.49 20.04 -10.00
CA ASP A 107 -22.13 18.68 -10.39
C ASP A 107 -22.82 17.65 -9.50
N LEU A 108 -23.65 16.81 -10.11
CA LEU A 108 -24.28 15.65 -9.46
C LEU A 108 -23.26 14.83 -8.67
N ILE A 109 -22.01 14.77 -9.13
CA ILE A 109 -20.89 14.10 -8.47
C ILE A 109 -20.49 14.79 -7.16
N GLU A 110 -20.50 16.13 -7.06
CA GLU A 110 -20.28 16.82 -5.78
C GLU A 110 -21.45 16.63 -4.82
N ARG A 111 -22.69 16.61 -5.30
CA ARG A 111 -23.87 16.31 -4.44
C ARG A 111 -23.89 14.86 -3.99
N ILE A 112 -23.46 13.93 -4.85
CA ILE A 112 -23.28 12.52 -4.52
C ILE A 112 -22.13 12.38 -3.52
N ASN A 113 -20.98 13.02 -3.73
CA ASN A 113 -19.84 12.98 -2.81
C ASN A 113 -20.11 13.70 -1.48
N ALA A 114 -20.89 14.78 -1.46
CA ALA A 114 -21.26 15.47 -0.23
C ALA A 114 -22.21 14.66 0.67
N ARG A 115 -22.86 13.63 0.12
CA ARG A 115 -23.74 12.70 0.85
C ARG A 115 -23.16 11.30 1.01
N SER A 116 -22.11 10.96 0.25
CA SER A 116 -21.43 9.68 0.36
C SER A 116 -20.34 9.78 1.41
N LEU A 117 -20.31 8.78 2.28
CA LEU A 117 -19.24 8.54 3.22
C LEU A 117 -18.26 7.57 2.57
N PHE A 118 -16.97 7.81 2.74
CA PHE A 118 -15.92 6.98 2.15
C PHE A 118 -14.93 6.51 3.21
N ILE A 119 -14.53 5.25 3.09
CA ILE A 119 -13.46 4.61 3.85
C ILE A 119 -12.51 3.96 2.87
N ALA A 120 -11.21 4.13 3.10
CA ALA A 120 -10.17 3.26 2.57
C ALA A 120 -9.48 2.54 3.73
N GLY A 121 -9.11 1.29 3.52
CA GLY A 121 -8.45 0.46 4.52
C GLY A 121 -7.66 -0.68 3.90
N ARG A 122 -7.03 -1.49 4.76
CA ARG A 122 -6.30 -2.69 4.37
C ARG A 122 -7.17 -3.92 4.48
N LEU A 123 -7.06 -4.83 3.52
CA LEU A 123 -7.81 -6.09 3.55
C LEU A 123 -7.27 -7.01 4.65
N SER A 124 -5.96 -7.06 4.83
CA SER A 124 -5.20 -7.98 5.68
C SER A 124 -5.58 -7.90 7.16
N ASP A 125 -5.65 -6.70 7.71
CA ASP A 125 -5.95 -6.46 9.12
C ASP A 125 -7.28 -5.73 9.35
N GLY A 126 -7.91 -5.22 8.28
CA GLY A 126 -9.18 -4.49 8.36
C GLY A 126 -9.04 -3.05 8.85
N ILE A 127 -7.82 -2.51 8.92
CA ILE A 127 -7.57 -1.17 9.47
C ILE A 127 -7.92 -0.09 8.45
N ILE A 128 -8.71 0.88 8.89
CA ILE A 128 -9.03 2.10 8.15
C ILE A 128 -7.78 2.98 8.08
N THR A 129 -7.34 3.27 6.86
CA THR A 129 -6.17 4.12 6.59
C THR A 129 -6.57 5.56 6.25
N ASN A 130 -7.77 5.76 5.70
CA ASN A 130 -8.26 7.07 5.32
C ASN A 130 -9.78 7.09 5.28
N VAL A 131 -10.38 8.26 5.53
CA VAL A 131 -11.81 8.49 5.39
C VAL A 131 -12.07 9.82 4.70
N SER A 132 -13.19 9.92 3.98
CA SER A 132 -13.67 11.20 3.46
C SER A 132 -15.20 11.29 3.49
N GLY A 133 -15.73 12.51 3.36
CA GLY A 133 -17.15 12.82 3.57
C GLY A 133 -17.44 13.32 4.99
N ASP A 134 -18.68 13.77 5.22
CA ASP A 134 -19.10 14.38 6.49
C ASP A 134 -19.55 13.32 7.51
N TRP A 135 -18.61 12.48 7.94
CA TRP A 135 -18.82 11.41 8.93
C TRP A 135 -19.36 11.94 10.25
N LYS A 136 -18.95 13.15 10.65
CA LYS A 136 -19.39 13.77 11.90
C LYS A 136 -20.87 14.11 11.85
N LYS A 137 -21.33 14.70 10.76
CA LYS A 137 -22.75 15.04 10.59
C LYS A 137 -23.60 13.80 10.35
N ALA A 138 -23.12 12.85 9.55
CA ALA A 138 -23.90 11.69 9.15
C ALA A 138 -23.95 10.61 10.23
N MET A 139 -22.82 10.34 10.89
CA MET A 139 -22.64 9.18 11.78
C MET A 139 -22.12 9.55 13.18
N GLY A 140 -21.79 10.82 13.44
CA GLY A 140 -21.29 11.29 14.73
C GLY A 140 -19.79 11.10 14.96
N TYR A 141 -19.04 10.52 14.01
CA TYR A 141 -17.62 10.24 14.14
C TYR A 141 -16.74 11.38 13.59
N ASN A 142 -15.70 11.74 14.32
CA ASN A 142 -14.58 12.49 13.75
C ASN A 142 -13.64 11.52 13.02
N GLU A 143 -12.77 12.05 12.17
CA GLU A 143 -11.78 11.27 11.42
C GLU A 143 -10.89 10.41 12.34
N THR A 144 -10.48 10.97 13.49
CA THR A 144 -9.66 10.28 14.50
C THR A 144 -10.35 9.10 15.17
N ASP A 145 -11.69 9.08 15.15
CA ASP A 145 -12.49 8.01 15.72
C ASP A 145 -12.58 6.82 14.76
N LEU A 146 -12.22 7.00 13.48
CA LEU A 146 -12.29 6.00 12.42
C LEU A 146 -10.90 5.52 12.00
N VAL A 147 -10.00 6.45 11.65
CA VAL A 147 -8.67 6.12 11.14
C VAL A 147 -7.86 5.39 12.21
N GLY A 148 -7.18 4.32 11.81
CA GLY A 148 -6.43 3.45 12.70
C GLY A 148 -7.27 2.39 13.43
N HIS A 149 -8.59 2.45 13.33
CA HIS A 149 -9.50 1.43 13.86
C HIS A 149 -9.92 0.47 12.75
N ARG A 150 -10.52 -0.65 13.15
CA ARG A 150 -10.97 -1.68 12.22
C ARG A 150 -12.38 -1.38 11.71
N TYR A 151 -12.58 -1.41 10.39
CA TYR A 151 -13.91 -1.18 9.79
C TYR A 151 -14.92 -2.30 10.08
N ASP A 152 -14.45 -3.42 10.62
CA ASP A 152 -15.21 -4.63 10.83
C ASP A 152 -15.38 -5.00 12.30
N GLU A 153 -15.20 -4.08 13.25
CA GLU A 153 -15.31 -4.35 14.70
C GLU A 153 -16.26 -3.38 15.43
N ASP A 154 -15.76 -2.28 15.99
CA ASP A 154 -16.50 -1.43 16.94
C ASP A 154 -17.70 -0.67 16.34
N PHE A 155 -17.73 -0.57 15.00
CA PHE A 155 -18.73 0.22 14.30
C PHE A 155 -19.97 -0.56 13.92
N ILE A 156 -19.89 -1.89 13.78
CA ILE A 156 -20.95 -2.70 13.16
C ILE A 156 -21.73 -3.52 14.17
N HIS A 157 -22.99 -3.83 13.85
CA HIS A 157 -23.79 -4.72 14.68
C HIS A 157 -23.21 -6.15 14.69
N GLN A 158 -23.28 -6.85 15.82
CA GLN A 158 -22.65 -8.17 16.00
C GLN A 158 -23.07 -9.21 14.93
N ASP A 159 -24.35 -9.29 14.58
CA ASP A 159 -24.81 -10.21 13.53
C ASP A 159 -24.11 -10.00 12.17
N GLU A 160 -23.66 -8.77 11.91
CA GLU A 160 -23.00 -8.38 10.66
C GLU A 160 -21.48 -8.50 10.78
N PHE A 161 -20.94 -8.40 11.99
CA PHE A 161 -19.53 -8.66 12.31
C PHE A 161 -19.11 -10.04 11.80
N ASP A 162 -19.80 -11.10 12.24
CA ASP A 162 -19.45 -12.48 11.88
C ASP A 162 -19.46 -12.70 10.36
N ARG A 163 -20.43 -12.09 9.66
CA ARG A 163 -20.55 -12.17 8.20
C ARG A 163 -19.41 -11.43 7.50
N THR A 164 -19.05 -10.25 7.99
CA THR A 164 -18.01 -9.40 7.40
C THR A 164 -16.63 -10.01 7.61
N GLN A 165 -16.37 -10.56 8.81
CA GLN A 165 -15.15 -11.32 9.11
C GLN A 165 -14.97 -12.50 8.18
N ARG A 166 -15.98 -13.37 8.06
CA ARG A 166 -15.90 -14.55 7.18
C ARG A 166 -15.66 -14.17 5.72
N HIS A 167 -16.31 -13.10 5.24
CA HIS A 167 -16.10 -12.65 3.86
C HIS A 167 -14.67 -12.16 3.66
N ARG A 168 -14.10 -11.43 4.61
CA ARG A 168 -12.71 -11.01 4.58
C ARG A 168 -11.75 -12.20 4.56
N GLU A 169 -11.93 -13.17 5.45
CA GLU A 169 -11.11 -14.40 5.49
C GLU A 169 -11.16 -15.15 4.15
N ILE A 170 -12.35 -15.31 3.56
CA ILE A 170 -12.53 -15.96 2.26
C ILE A 170 -11.77 -15.20 1.15
N LEU A 171 -11.79 -13.87 1.17
CA LEU A 171 -11.09 -13.06 0.16
C LEU A 171 -9.57 -13.12 0.34
N GLN A 172 -9.08 -13.17 1.59
CA GLN A 172 -7.66 -13.31 1.90
C GLN A 172 -7.12 -14.69 1.50
N ASP A 173 -7.86 -15.75 1.78
CA ASP A 173 -7.45 -17.13 1.50
C ASP A 173 -7.65 -17.53 0.02
N SER A 174 -8.31 -16.68 -0.76
CA SER A 174 -8.60 -16.92 -2.16
C SER A 174 -7.34 -16.80 -3.03
N THR A 175 -6.96 -17.89 -3.69
CA THR A 175 -5.86 -17.88 -4.67
C THR A 175 -6.28 -17.40 -6.06
N GLY A 176 -7.59 -17.23 -6.31
CA GLY A 176 -8.15 -16.94 -7.63
C GLY A 176 -8.81 -15.57 -7.79
N ILE A 177 -9.10 -14.88 -6.68
CA ILE A 177 -9.77 -13.58 -6.68
C ILE A 177 -8.70 -12.50 -6.51
N LYS A 178 -8.50 -11.70 -7.55
CA LYS A 178 -7.61 -10.53 -7.52
C LYS A 178 -8.34 -9.28 -7.06
N GLU A 179 -9.55 -9.09 -7.57
CA GLU A 179 -10.40 -7.94 -7.28
C GLU A 179 -11.85 -8.41 -7.15
N THR A 180 -12.62 -7.77 -6.28
CA THR A 180 -14.06 -8.00 -6.17
C THR A 180 -14.81 -6.74 -5.80
N ARG A 181 -16.07 -6.68 -6.20
CA ARG A 181 -16.99 -5.60 -5.85
C ARG A 181 -18.32 -6.19 -5.42
N PHE A 182 -18.83 -5.76 -4.28
CA PHE A 182 -20.15 -6.17 -3.81
C PHE A 182 -20.88 -5.03 -3.10
N SER A 183 -22.20 -5.14 -3.00
CA SER A 183 -23.02 -4.21 -2.25
C SER A 183 -23.63 -4.91 -1.04
N THR A 184 -23.78 -4.18 0.06
CA THR A 184 -24.37 -4.70 1.28
C THR A 184 -25.11 -3.59 2.02
N ILE A 185 -25.99 -3.98 2.92
CA ILE A 185 -26.60 -3.07 3.89
C ILE A 185 -26.11 -3.52 5.27
N GLN A 186 -25.58 -2.57 6.03
CA GLN A 186 -25.04 -2.82 7.37
C GLN A 186 -25.53 -1.77 8.36
N ARG A 187 -25.81 -2.21 9.58
CA ARG A 187 -26.12 -1.41 10.74
C ARG A 187 -24.82 -0.95 11.39
N TRP A 188 -24.56 0.34 11.25
CA TRP A 188 -23.43 0.98 11.90
C TRP A 188 -23.90 1.78 13.11
N LYS A 189 -23.21 1.63 14.24
CA LYS A 189 -23.43 2.41 15.44
C LYS A 189 -23.10 3.88 15.15
N ASN A 190 -23.94 4.80 15.61
CA ASN A 190 -23.66 6.23 15.57
C ASN A 190 -22.74 6.61 16.75
N GLY A 191 -21.67 7.34 16.47
CA GLY A 191 -20.64 7.70 17.46
C GLY A 191 -21.10 8.68 18.54
N GLN A 192 -22.15 9.45 18.30
CA GLN A 192 -22.71 10.39 19.27
C GLN A 192 -23.88 9.81 20.06
N THR A 193 -24.82 9.15 19.38
CA THR A 193 -26.05 8.66 20.00
C THR A 193 -25.97 7.22 20.48
N GLY A 194 -25.02 6.44 19.95
CA GLY A 194 -24.91 5.00 20.20
C GLY A 194 -25.99 4.14 19.53
N SER A 195 -26.95 4.74 18.82
CA SER A 195 -27.99 4.02 18.08
C SER A 195 -27.44 3.47 16.77
N TYR A 196 -27.97 2.33 16.32
CA TYR A 196 -27.62 1.78 15.01
C TYR A 196 -28.37 2.49 13.88
N MET A 197 -27.65 2.79 12.80
CA MET A 197 -28.17 3.37 11.56
C MET A 197 -27.82 2.48 10.39
N MET A 198 -28.74 2.35 9.45
CA MET A 198 -28.55 1.51 8.27
C MET A 198 -27.73 2.26 7.22
N LEU A 199 -26.63 1.66 6.78
CA LEU A 199 -25.80 2.14 5.69
C LEU A 199 -25.98 1.22 4.48
N SER A 200 -26.31 1.80 3.34
CA SER A 200 -26.14 1.16 2.04
C SER A 200 -24.69 1.33 1.61
N MET A 201 -23.97 0.23 1.40
CA MET A 201 -22.53 0.23 1.20
C MET A 201 -22.15 -0.52 -0.07
N VAL A 202 -21.20 0.03 -0.81
CA VAL A 202 -20.53 -0.63 -1.93
C VAL A 202 -19.06 -0.81 -1.55
N TRP A 203 -18.63 -2.05 -1.55
CA TRP A 203 -17.27 -2.47 -1.26
C TRP A 203 -16.54 -2.75 -2.57
N TYR A 204 -15.33 -2.22 -2.68
CA TYR A 204 -14.34 -2.58 -3.67
C TYR A 204 -13.15 -3.15 -2.91
N VAL A 205 -12.73 -4.35 -3.28
CA VAL A 205 -11.62 -5.04 -2.63
C VAL A 205 -10.63 -5.42 -3.71
N ASP A 206 -9.39 -4.98 -3.53
CA ASP A 206 -8.24 -5.36 -4.33
C ASP A 206 -7.32 -6.18 -3.43
N VAL A 207 -7.32 -7.49 -3.67
CA VAL A 207 -6.61 -8.49 -2.88
C VAL A 207 -5.11 -8.41 -3.16
N GLU A 208 -4.71 -8.09 -4.39
CA GLU A 208 -3.29 -8.02 -4.78
C GLU A 208 -2.59 -6.83 -4.10
N ASN A 209 -3.28 -5.70 -3.97
CA ASN A 209 -2.75 -4.48 -3.36
C ASN A 209 -3.12 -4.29 -1.89
N ASP A 210 -3.68 -5.32 -1.24
CA ASP A 210 -4.13 -5.28 0.16
C ASP A 210 -5.03 -4.07 0.48
N MET A 211 -6.02 -3.81 -0.38
CA MET A 211 -6.82 -2.59 -0.35
C MET A 211 -8.32 -2.88 -0.29
N VAL A 212 -9.02 -2.12 0.55
CA VAL A 212 -10.49 -2.07 0.63
C VAL A 212 -10.94 -0.63 0.55
N GLU A 213 -11.85 -0.35 -0.38
CA GLU A 213 -12.57 0.92 -0.47
C GLU A 213 -14.06 0.69 -0.26
N ILE A 214 -14.66 1.52 0.59
CA ILE A 214 -16.07 1.41 0.95
C ILE A 214 -16.72 2.76 0.72
N VAL A 215 -17.74 2.77 -0.13
CA VAL A 215 -18.64 3.91 -0.31
C VAL A 215 -19.93 3.61 0.41
N ALA A 216 -20.25 4.40 1.43
CA ALA A 216 -21.42 4.23 2.28
C ALA A 216 -22.37 5.42 2.17
N LYS A 217 -23.67 5.14 2.32
CA LYS A 217 -24.71 6.16 2.47
C LYS A 217 -25.68 5.76 3.57
N PRO A 218 -25.95 6.64 4.53
CA PRO A 218 -27.07 6.45 5.44
C PRO A 218 -28.37 6.29 4.65
N ILE A 219 -29.12 5.26 4.98
CA ILE A 219 -30.49 5.12 4.53
C ILE A 219 -31.32 5.99 5.47
N ASP A 220 -31.81 7.12 4.97
CA ASP A 220 -32.68 8.01 5.73
C ASP A 220 -33.88 7.20 6.24
N ASN A 221 -34.18 7.31 7.54
CA ASN A 221 -35.32 6.61 8.17
C ASN A 221 -36.68 7.23 7.82
N ASP A 222 -36.77 8.05 6.76
CA ASP A 222 -37.99 8.69 6.26
C ASP A 222 -38.95 7.71 5.56
N PHE A 223 -38.96 6.44 5.99
CA PHE A 223 -40.10 5.56 5.74
C PHE A 223 -41.32 5.91 6.63
N GLY A 224 -41.22 6.93 7.49
CA GLY A 224 -42.31 7.45 8.33
C GLY A 224 -43.27 8.45 7.66
N GLU A 225 -42.94 8.97 6.46
CA GLU A 225 -43.84 9.87 5.69
C GLU A 225 -44.44 9.18 4.45
N MET A 226 -44.50 7.85 4.41
CA MET A 226 -45.36 7.16 3.45
C MET A 226 -46.83 7.22 3.91
N GLY A 227 -47.50 8.29 3.48
CA GLY A 227 -48.91 8.24 3.10
C GLY A 227 -49.93 8.06 4.24
N ILE A 228 -50.25 9.17 4.90
CA ILE A 228 -51.67 9.41 5.22
C ILE A 228 -52.34 9.72 3.86
N MET A 229 -52.77 8.68 3.15
CA MET A 229 -53.78 8.84 2.11
C MET A 229 -55.13 9.02 2.81
N ASN A 230 -55.60 10.26 2.88
CA ASN A 230 -57.04 10.54 2.91
C ASN A 230 -57.60 10.41 1.48
#